data_AF-A0A8R7UN06-F1
#
_entry.id   AF-A0A8R7UN06-F1
#
_cell.length_a   1.000
_cell.length_b   1.000
_cell.length_c   1.000
_cell.angle_alpha   90.00
_cell.angle_beta   90.00
_cell.angle_gamma   90.00
#
_symmetry.space_group_name_H-M   'P 1'
#
loop_
_entity.id
_entity.type
_entity.pdbx_description
1 polymer ?
#
loop_
_entity_poly.entity_id
_entity_poly.type
_entity_poly.pdbx_seq_one_letter_code
_entity_poly.pdbx_strand_id
1 'polypeptide(L)' 'MIRKLVAYKAMVGKGMVAVKKLSKTFGVHENKFYKEVECLMKVKHKNIVRFLGYCSDTQGRAANCEGKFV' A
#
# COMPACT_ATOMS: atom_id res chain seq x y z
N MET A 1 22.37 -6.14 -3.30
CA MET A 1 21.79 -5.33 -2.19
C MET A 1 20.29 -5.63 -2.09
N ILE A 2 19.88 -6.52 -1.18
CA ILE A 2 18.47 -6.88 -1.02
C ILE A 2 17.81 -5.82 -0.12
N ARG A 3 16.86 -5.06 -0.65
CA ARG A 3 16.10 -4.07 0.12
C ARG A 3 15.01 -4.79 0.91
N LYS A 4 15.19 -4.94 2.23
CA LYS A 4 14.12 -5.37 3.14
C LYS A 4 13.12 -4.21 3.29
N LEU A 5 11.86 -4.49 3.00
CA LEU A 5 10.74 -3.58 3.25
C LEU A 5 9.89 -4.17 4.38
N VAL A 6 9.37 -3.32 5.26
CA VAL A 6 8.52 -3.76 6.37
C VAL A 6 7.09 -3.91 5.87
N ALA A 7 6.50 -5.06 6.17
CA ALA A 7 5.08 -5.33 5.98
C ALA A 7 4.39 -5.36 7.35
N TYR A 8 3.25 -4.68 7.45
CA TYR A 8 2.42 -4.61 8.65
C TYR A 8 1.12 -5.35 8.39
N LYS A 9 0.63 -6.08 9.40
CA LYS A 9 -0.70 -6.68 9.39
C LYS A 9 -1.70 -5.66 9.93
N ALA A 10 -2.82 -5.47 9.26
CA ALA A 10 -3.87 -4.55 9.69
C ALA A 10 -5.28 -5.12 9.40
N MET A 11 -6.30 -4.51 10.01
CA MET A 11 -7.71 -4.78 9.74
C MET A 11 -8.35 -3.55 9.08
N VAL A 12 -9.08 -3.77 7.99
CA VAL A 12 -9.86 -2.73 7.29
C VAL A 12 -11.30 -3.24 7.16
N GLY A 13 -12.22 -2.61 7.88
CA GLY A 13 -13.56 -3.18 8.09
C GLY A 13 -13.49 -4.56 8.74
N LYS A 14 -14.08 -5.58 8.11
CA LYS A 14 -14.02 -6.98 8.55
C LYS A 14 -12.88 -7.78 7.89
N GLY A 15 -12.08 -7.16 7.02
CA GLY A 15 -11.04 -7.82 6.24
C GLY A 15 -9.64 -7.62 6.82
N MET A 16 -8.81 -8.65 6.73
CA MET A 16 -7.39 -8.59 7.09
C MET A 16 -6.54 -8.20 5.89
N VAL A 17 -5.61 -7.26 6.09
CA VAL A 17 -4.76 -6.71 5.01
C VAL A 17 -3.30 -6.68 5.41
N ALA A 18 -2.42 -6.69 4.41
CA ALA A 18 -1.00 -6.43 4.55
C ALA A 18 -0.67 -5.05 3.99
N VAL A 19 -0.05 -4.19 4.80
CA VAL A 19 0.38 -2.84 4.41
C VAL A 19 1.90 -2.84 4.28
N LYS A 20 2.39 -2.54 3.09
CA LYS A 20 3.84 -2.43 2.84
C LYS A 20 4.23 -0.96 2.86
N LYS A 21 5.03 -0.55 3.86
CA LYS A 21 5.54 0.82 3.93
C LYS A 21 6.81 0.93 3.08
N LEU A 22 6.79 1.82 2.10
CA LEU A 22 7.99 2.17 1.37
C LEU A 22 8.77 3.22 2.16
N SER A 23 10.01 2.92 2.53
CA SER A 23 10.90 3.89 3.15
C SER A 23 11.35 4.92 2.11
N LYS A 24 11.22 6.21 2.44
CA LYS A 24 11.73 7.33 1.63
C LYS A 24 13.25 7.21 1.55
N THR A 25 13.74 6.61 0.47
CA THR A 25 15.12 6.86 0.03
C THR A 25 15.00 7.85 -1.13
N PHE A 26 15.52 9.06 -0.92
CA PHE A 26 15.32 10.23 -1.78
C PHE A 26 15.53 9.92 -3.28
N GLY A 27 14.61 10.41 -4.13
CA GLY A 27 14.83 10.64 -5.56
C GLY A 27 14.47 9.52 -6.56
N VAL A 28 14.62 8.23 -6.21
CA VAL A 28 14.53 7.14 -7.23
C VAL A 28 13.25 6.29 -7.14
N HIS A 29 12.49 6.44 -6.06
CA HIS A 29 11.40 5.51 -5.73
C HIS A 29 10.02 5.87 -6.26
N GLU A 30 9.73 7.14 -6.54
CA GLU A 30 8.36 7.54 -6.91
C GLU A 30 7.94 6.90 -8.23
N ASN A 31 8.79 6.98 -9.27
CA ASN A 31 8.49 6.35 -10.56
C ASN A 31 8.43 4.82 -10.47
N LYS A 32 9.27 4.19 -9.63
CA LYS A 32 9.22 2.73 -9.41
C LYS A 32 7.96 2.31 -8.65
N PHE A 33 7.55 3.11 -7.66
CA PHE A 33 6.33 2.90 -6.92
C PHE A 33 5.10 3.00 -7.82
N TYR A 34 5.00 4.07 -8.61
CA TYR A 34 3.88 4.23 -9.53
C TYR A 34 3.80 3.08 -10.55
N LYS A 35 4.94 2.63 -11.10
CA LYS A 35 4.98 1.46 -12.00
C LYS A 35 4.53 0.17 -11.32
N GLU A 36 5.01 -0.10 -10.11
CA GLU A 36 4.58 -1.28 -9.33
C GLU A 36 3.07 -1.23 -9.03
N VAL A 37 2.56 -0.08 -8.59
CA VAL A 37 1.14 0.14 -8.30
C VAL A 37 0.30 0.01 -9.56
N GLU A 38 0.71 0.61 -10.68
CA GLU A 38 -0.01 0.54 -11.95
C GLU A 38 -0.17 -0.91 -12.43
N CYS A 39 0.91 -1.71 -12.37
CA CYS A 39 0.83 -3.14 -12.68
C CYS A 39 -0.16 -3.86 -11.76
N LEU A 40 -0.06 -3.64 -10.44
CA LEU A 40 -0.93 -4.30 -9.46
C LEU A 40 -2.40 -3.86 -9.55
N MET A 41 -2.68 -2.64 -10.01
CA MET A 41 -4.04 -2.16 -10.26
C MET A 41 -4.68 -2.85 -11.47
N LYS A 42 -3.90 -3.13 -12.51
CA LYS A 42 -4.38 -3.77 -13.76
C LYS A 42 -4.57 -5.28 -13.60
N VAL A 43 -3.70 -5.94 -12.83
CA VAL A 43 -3.69 -7.40 -12.72
C VAL A 43 -4.73 -7.87 -11.70
N LYS A 44 -5.76 -8.57 -12.17
CA LYS A 44 -6.76 -9.25 -11.34
C LYS A 44 -6.81 -10.73 -11.72
N HIS A 45 -6.30 -11.58 -10.84
CA HIS A 45 -6.29 -13.03 -11.04
C HIS A 45 -6.37 -13.76 -9.71
N LYS A 46 -6.99 -14.96 -9.68
CA LYS A 46 -7.18 -15.76 -8.45
C LYS A 46 -5.87 -16.16 -7.74
N ASN A 47 -4.75 -16.21 -8.47
CA ASN A 47 -3.44 -16.60 -7.96
C ASN A 47 -2.49 -15.41 -7.73
N ILE A 48 -2.98 -14.17 -7.87
CA ILE A 48 -2.17 -12.97 -7.71
C ILE A 48 -2.76 -12.16 -6.57
N VAL A 49 -1.90 -11.57 -5.74
CA VAL A 49 -2.33 -10.75 -4.61
C VAL A 49 -3.20 -9.60 -5.10
N ARG A 50 -4.39 -9.48 -4.52
CA ARG A 50 -5.31 -8.40 -4.86
C ARG A 50 -4.82 -7.11 -4.21
N PHE A 51 -4.41 -6.15 -5.03
CA PHE A 51 -4.13 -4.81 -4.57
C PHE A 51 -5.43 -4.08 -4.22
N LEU A 52 -5.46 -3.47 -3.03
CA LEU A 52 -6.64 -2.79 -2.51
C LEU A 52 -6.56 -1.26 -2.67
N GLY A 53 -5.35 -0.71 -2.64
CA GLY A 53 -5.12 0.73 -2.73
C GLY A 53 -3.77 1.13 -2.15
N TYR A 54 -3.43 2.41 -2.26
CA TYR A 54 -2.27 3.02 -1.63
C TYR A 54 -2.61 4.37 -1.02
N CYS A 55 -1.78 4.82 -0.09
CA CYS A 55 -1.78 6.19 0.41
C CYS A 55 -0.44 6.83 0.02
N SER A 56 -0.48 7.88 -0.79
CA SER A 56 0.68 8.71 -1.14
C SER A 56 0.74 10.02 -0.36
N ASP A 57 -0.25 10.30 0.49
CA ASP A 57 -0.21 11.50 1.34
C ASP A 57 0.90 11.35 2.38
N THR A 58 1.75 12.36 2.44
CA THR A 58 2.94 12.41 3.30
C THR A 58 2.68 13.19 4.58
N GLN A 59 1.45 13.68 4.80
CA GLN A 59 1.06 14.22 6.07
C GLN A 59 0.91 13.06 7.06
N GLY A 60 1.86 12.93 7.98
CA GLY A 60 1.89 11.92 9.05
C GLY A 60 0.78 12.08 10.08
N ARG A 61 -0.45 12.35 9.65
CA ARG A 61 -1.64 12.37 10.48
C ARG A 61 -2.26 10.99 10.42
N ALA A 62 -2.21 10.27 11.54
CA ALA A 62 -3.09 9.13 11.74
C ALA A 62 -4.52 9.68 11.76
N ALA A 63 -5.29 9.44 10.70
CA ALA A 63 -6.72 9.64 10.76
C ALA A 63 -7.33 8.44 11.50
N ASN A 64 -8.07 8.68 12.58
CA ASN A 64 -8.93 7.66 13.15
C ASN A 64 -9.96 7.29 12.08
N CYS A 65 -9.83 6.09 11.50
CA CYS A 65 -10.84 5.53 10.61
C CYS A 65 -12.03 5.08 11.47
N GLU A 66 -12.82 6.01 11.97
CA GLU A 66 -14.19 5.70 12.39
C GLU A 66 -15.00 5.45 11.12
N GLY A 67 -15.23 4.17 10.83
CA GLY A 67 -15.98 3.75 9.67
C GLY A 67 -17.36 4.38 9.67
N LYS A 68 -17.60 5.27 8.71
CA LYS A 68 -18.92 5.51 8.15
C LYS A 68 -18.81 5.40 6.63
N PHE A 69 -19.25 4.26 6.13
CA PHE A 69 -19.78 4.18 4.78
C PHE A 69 -21.11 4.93 4.79
N VAL A 70 -21.24 5.95 3.95
CA VAL A 70 -22.51 6.41 3.42
C VAL A 70 -22.43 6.25 1.92
#